data_AF-A0A1B6NRV1-F1
#
_entry.id   AF-A0A1B6NRV1-F1
#
_cell.length_a   1.000
_cell.length_b   1.000
_cell.length_c   1.000
_cell.angle_alpha   90.00
_cell.angle_beta   90.00
_cell.angle_gamma   90.00
#
_symmetry.space_group_name_H-M   'P 1'
#
loop_
_entity.id
_entity.type
_entity.pdbx_description
1 polymer ?
#
loop_
_entity_poly.entity_id
_entity_poly.type
_entity_poly.pdbx_seq_one_letter_code
_entity_poly.pdbx_strand_id
1 'polypeptide(L)'
;MLKAVGYAPISSQHGESDSMKLIMAMKASKLDAYRELTEQVYGQKIEGNQSLSHLVIDSETLRASVEGVIRGAEVVKAYPVGEDTYVTELALDMQQVYDIYLSTAKPRRVKDVKYY
;
A
#
# COMPACT_ATOMS: atom_id res chain seq x y z
N MET A 1 11.40 -1.39 6.72
CA MET A 1 10.93 -1.50 5.32
C MET A 1 10.15 -2.79 5.18
N LEU A 2 8.89 -2.69 4.75
CA LEU A 2 8.05 -3.85 4.41
C LEU A 2 8.17 -4.14 2.91
N LYS A 3 7.98 -5.41 2.54
CA LYS A 3 8.04 -5.87 1.16
C LYS A 3 6.89 -6.84 0.90
N ALA A 4 6.32 -6.75 -0.30
CA ALA A 4 5.26 -7.64 -0.74
C ALA A 4 5.49 -8.03 -2.19
N VAL A 5 5.06 -9.22 -2.58
CA VAL A 5 5.26 -9.77 -3.92
C VAL A 5 3.94 -10.31 -4.43
N GLY A 6 3.47 -9.71 -5.52
CA GLY A 6 2.25 -10.15 -6.16
C GLY A 6 2.51 -10.92 -7.44
N TYR A 7 1.64 -11.90 -7.71
CA TYR A 7 1.74 -12.82 -8.83
C TYR A 7 0.43 -12.82 -9.62
N ALA A 8 0.55 -12.91 -10.95
CA ALA A 8 -0.59 -13.13 -11.81
C ALA A 8 -0.22 -14.00 -13.00
N PRO A 9 -0.91 -15.14 -13.22
CA PRO A 9 -0.73 -15.91 -14.44
C PRO A 9 -1.23 -15.12 -15.64
N ILE A 10 -0.48 -15.08 -16.74
CA ILE A 10 -0.76 -14.26 -17.93
C ILE A 10 -1.89 -14.89 -18.76
N SER A 11 -1.79 -16.18 -19.05
CA SER A 11 -2.71 -16.93 -19.90
C SER A 11 -4.15 -16.91 -19.39
N SER A 12 -4.31 -16.87 -18.06
CA SER A 12 -5.60 -16.86 -17.36
C SER A 12 -6.27 -15.48 -17.33
N GLN A 13 -5.57 -14.42 -17.74
CA GLN A 13 -6.16 -13.10 -17.79
C GLN A 13 -7.13 -12.93 -18.96
N HIS A 14 -8.10 -12.07 -18.76
CA HIS A 14 -9.04 -11.68 -19.81
C HIS A 14 -8.34 -10.78 -20.84
N GLY A 15 -8.60 -11.02 -22.12
CA GLY A 15 -8.05 -10.22 -23.20
C GLY A 15 -8.12 -10.97 -24.53
N GLU A 16 -8.38 -10.24 -25.61
CA GLU A 16 -8.48 -10.81 -26.96
C GLU A 16 -7.09 -11.12 -27.57
N SER A 17 -6.04 -10.49 -27.06
CA SER A 17 -4.64 -10.71 -27.49
C SER A 17 -3.72 -10.97 -26.31
N ASP A 18 -2.59 -11.61 -26.58
CA ASP A 18 -1.56 -11.88 -25.57
C ASP A 18 -1.02 -10.59 -24.93
N SER A 19 -0.92 -9.51 -25.71
CA SER A 19 -0.57 -8.19 -25.19
C SER A 19 -1.60 -7.66 -24.19
N MET A 20 -2.90 -7.85 -24.45
CA MET A 20 -3.94 -7.47 -23.48
C MET A 20 -3.86 -8.30 -22.22
N LYS A 21 -3.68 -9.63 -22.36
CA LYS A 21 -3.51 -10.54 -21.24
C LYS A 21 -2.31 -10.17 -20.37
N LEU A 22 -1.18 -9.83 -21.00
CA LEU A 22 0.01 -9.36 -20.30
C LEU A 22 -0.25 -8.07 -19.51
N ILE A 23 -0.90 -7.08 -20.12
CA ILE A 23 -1.28 -5.83 -19.43
C ILE A 23 -2.20 -6.11 -18.23
N MET A 24 -3.14 -7.05 -18.39
CA MET A 24 -4.01 -7.44 -17.28
C MET A 24 -3.24 -8.19 -16.19
N ALA A 25 -2.27 -9.01 -16.55
CA ALA A 25 -1.42 -9.72 -15.59
C ALA A 25 -0.59 -8.73 -14.76
N MET A 26 -0.01 -7.71 -15.41
CA MET A 26 0.71 -6.63 -14.73
C MET A 26 -0.17 -5.91 -13.69
N LYS A 27 -1.44 -5.65 -14.04
CA LYS A 27 -2.39 -5.00 -13.12
C LYS A 27 -2.78 -5.93 -11.97
N ALA A 28 -3.08 -7.19 -12.29
CA ALA A 28 -3.47 -8.20 -11.32
C ALA A 28 -2.34 -8.49 -10.33
N SER A 29 -1.10 -8.66 -10.79
CA SER A 29 0.06 -8.89 -9.93
C SER A 29 0.33 -7.67 -9.04
N LYS A 30 0.17 -6.45 -9.56
CA LYS A 30 0.30 -5.24 -8.74
C LYS A 30 -0.77 -5.18 -7.66
N LEU A 31 -2.02 -5.52 -7.98
CA LEU A 31 -3.12 -5.58 -7.01
C LEU A 31 -2.87 -6.64 -5.94
N ASP A 32 -2.38 -7.81 -6.34
CA ASP A 32 -2.01 -8.91 -5.44
C ASP A 32 -0.94 -8.48 -4.44
N ALA A 33 0.11 -7.81 -4.92
CA ALA A 33 1.18 -7.26 -4.08
C ALA A 33 0.64 -6.22 -3.07
N TYR A 34 -0.29 -5.35 -3.49
CA TYR A 34 -0.90 -4.37 -2.59
C TYR A 34 -1.72 -5.03 -1.49
N ARG A 35 -2.45 -6.11 -1.80
CA ARG A 35 -3.23 -6.85 -0.81
C ARG A 35 -2.30 -7.50 0.22
N GLU A 36 -1.25 -8.19 -0.21
CA GLU A 36 -0.28 -8.78 0.71
C GLU A 36 0.37 -7.70 1.59
N LEU A 37 0.78 -6.58 1.01
CA LEU A 37 1.34 -5.46 1.78
C LEU A 37 0.33 -4.91 2.79
N THR A 38 -0.93 -4.79 2.40
CA THR A 38 -2.01 -4.33 3.27
C THR A 38 -2.16 -5.26 4.47
N GLU A 39 -2.20 -6.57 4.25
CA GLU A 39 -2.26 -7.57 5.32
C GLU A 39 -1.08 -7.47 6.29
N GLN A 40 0.15 -7.32 5.76
CA GLN A 40 1.34 -7.12 6.60
C GLN A 40 1.25 -5.84 7.44
N VAL A 41 0.80 -4.73 6.85
CA VAL A 41 0.64 -3.44 7.55
C VAL A 41 -0.43 -3.54 8.64
N TYR A 42 -1.57 -4.18 8.36
CA TYR A 42 -2.60 -4.43 9.37
C TYR A 42 -2.07 -5.27 10.53
N GLY A 43 -1.33 -6.35 10.25
CA GLY A 43 -0.72 -7.20 11.27
C GLY A 43 0.24 -6.41 12.17
N GLN A 44 1.17 -5.66 11.57
CA GLN A 44 2.13 -4.85 12.33
C GLN A 44 1.46 -3.81 13.22
N LYS A 45 0.36 -3.20 12.75
CA LYS A 45 -0.39 -2.21 13.54
C LYS A 45 -1.15 -2.86 14.71
N ILE A 46 -1.72 -4.06 14.51
CA ILE A 46 -2.38 -4.81 15.59
C ILE A 46 -1.38 -5.17 16.68
N GLU A 47 -0.21 -5.72 16.33
CA GLU A 47 0.85 -6.07 17.29
C GLU A 47 1.36 -4.83 18.06
N GLY A 48 1.60 -3.72 17.36
CA GLY A 48 2.04 -2.47 17.99
C GLY A 48 1.01 -1.87 18.95
N ASN A 49 -0.28 -1.93 18.61
CA ASN A 49 -1.36 -1.48 19.50
C ASN A 49 -1.50 -2.37 20.74
N GLN A 50 -1.33 -3.68 20.60
CA GLN A 50 -1.36 -4.61 21.74
C GLN A 50 -0.20 -4.38 22.71
N SER A 51 0.99 -3.99 22.22
CA SER A 51 2.10 -3.59 23.09
C SER A 51 1.85 -2.29 23.86
N LEU A 52 0.93 -1.43 23.40
CA LEU A 52 0.59 -0.15 24.03
C LEU A 52 -0.72 -0.20 24.84
N SER A 53 -1.49 -1.29 24.73
CA SER A 53 -2.65 -1.83 25.49
C SER A 53 -3.64 -0.93 26.25
N HIS A 54 -3.55 0.40 26.22
CA HIS A 54 -4.48 1.29 26.94
C HIS A 54 -5.08 2.42 26.10
N LEU A 55 -4.72 2.55 24.83
CA LEU A 55 -5.33 3.52 23.92
C LEU A 55 -6.35 2.80 23.02
N VAL A 56 -7.63 2.97 23.32
CA VAL A 56 -8.74 2.49 22.48
C VAL A 56 -8.71 3.29 21.17
N ILE A 57 -8.24 2.67 20.09
CA ILE A 57 -8.29 3.22 18.74
C ILE A 57 -9.53 2.66 18.04
N ASP A 58 -10.33 3.55 17.46
CA ASP A 58 -11.53 3.16 16.70
C ASP A 58 -11.14 2.46 15.39
N SER A 59 -11.91 1.42 15.04
CA SER A 59 -11.76 0.62 13.82
C SER A 59 -11.70 1.46 12.54
N GLU A 60 -12.49 2.53 12.44
CA GLU A 60 -12.52 3.40 11.27
C GLU A 60 -11.21 4.20 11.12
N THR A 61 -10.68 4.71 12.23
CA THR A 61 -9.41 5.45 12.24
C THR A 61 -8.23 4.54 11.93
N LEU A 62 -8.29 3.29 12.37
CA LEU A 62 -7.31 2.26 12.05
C LEU A 62 -7.31 1.97 10.54
N ARG A 63 -8.48 1.76 9.94
CA ARG A 63 -8.63 1.52 8.50
C ARG A 63 -8.14 2.70 7.66
N ALA A 64 -8.59 3.92 7.96
CA ALA A 64 -8.16 5.13 7.26
C ALA A 64 -6.64 5.34 7.32
N SER A 65 -6.02 5.00 8.46
CA SER A 65 -4.55 5.07 8.58
C SER A 65 -3.84 4.07 7.70
N VAL A 66 -4.32 2.81 7.64
CA VAL A 66 -3.70 1.79 6.78
C VAL A 66 -3.85 2.16 5.31
N GLU A 67 -5.03 2.62 4.89
CA GLU A 67 -5.27 3.11 3.53
C GLU A 67 -4.37 4.30 3.16
N GLY A 68 -4.05 5.18 4.11
CA GLY A 68 -3.08 6.27 3.90
C GLY A 68 -1.64 5.76 3.79
N VAL A 69 -1.27 4.77 4.61
CA VAL A 69 0.08 4.17 4.65
C VAL A 69 0.41 3.45 3.34
N ILE A 70 -0.49 2.59 2.86
CA ILE A 70 -0.24 1.77 1.66
C ILE A 70 -0.09 2.62 0.38
N ARG A 71 -0.60 3.86 0.36
CA ARG A 71 -0.42 4.79 -0.78
C ARG A 71 1.04 5.20 -0.96
N GLY A 72 1.86 5.10 0.08
CA GLY A 72 3.31 5.36 0.02
C GLY A 72 4.13 4.19 -0.51
N ALA A 73 3.50 3.08 -0.92
CA ALA A 73 4.24 1.93 -1.43
C ALA A 73 4.76 2.15 -2.85
N GLU A 74 6.00 1.77 -3.09
CA GLU A 74 6.69 1.92 -4.36
C GLU A 74 6.88 0.56 -5.05
N VAL A 75 6.76 0.56 -6.39
CA VAL A 75 7.11 -0.61 -7.20
C VAL A 75 8.61 -0.67 -7.35
N VAL A 76 9.23 -1.68 -6.76
CA VAL A 76 10.68 -1.90 -6.85
C VAL A 76 11.04 -2.67 -8.12
N LYS A 77 10.22 -3.68 -8.46
CA LYS A 77 10.41 -4.50 -9.67
C LYS A 77 9.08 -4.97 -10.23
N ALA A 78 9.04 -5.14 -11.55
CA ALA A 78 7.92 -5.72 -12.28
C ALA A 78 8.46 -6.48 -13.49
N TYR A 79 8.24 -7.79 -13.55
CA TYR A 79 8.85 -8.65 -14.56
C TYR A 79 8.07 -9.96 -14.76
N PRO A 80 8.07 -10.54 -15.98
CA PRO A 80 7.60 -11.89 -16.19
C PRO A 80 8.58 -12.91 -15.57
N VAL A 81 8.05 -13.98 -15.02
CA VAL A 81 8.78 -15.13 -14.47
C VAL A 81 8.22 -16.41 -15.06
N GLY A 82 9.11 -17.25 -15.58
CA GLY A 82 8.71 -18.45 -16.32
C GLY A 82 7.97 -18.10 -17.61
N GLU A 83 7.16 -19.04 -18.08
CA GLU A 83 6.42 -18.88 -19.34
C GLU A 83 5.09 -18.13 -19.17
N ASP A 84 4.50 -18.15 -17.96
CA ASP A 84 3.11 -17.73 -17.78
C ASP A 84 2.85 -16.85 -16.55
N THR A 85 3.84 -16.37 -15.82
CA THR A 85 3.58 -15.55 -14.61
C THR A 85 4.15 -14.16 -14.73
N TYR A 86 3.42 -13.16 -14.29
CA TYR A 86 3.91 -11.82 -14.09
C TYR A 86 4.03 -11.52 -12.59
N VAL A 87 5.17 -10.95 -12.20
CA VAL A 87 5.53 -10.68 -10.80
C VAL A 87 5.70 -9.18 -10.60
N THR A 88 5.17 -8.66 -9.49
CA THR A 88 5.36 -7.28 -9.03
C THR A 88 5.85 -7.27 -7.59
N GLU A 89 7.00 -6.66 -7.35
CA GLU A 89 7.56 -6.45 -6.01
C GLU A 89 7.29 -5.02 -5.55
N LEU A 90 6.64 -4.87 -4.40
CA LEU A 90 6.40 -3.60 -3.72
C LEU A 90 7.32 -3.48 -2.50
N ALA A 91 7.71 -2.24 -2.19
CA ALA A 91 8.33 -1.89 -0.92
C ALA A 91 7.63 -0.70 -0.29
N LEU A 92 7.64 -0.68 1.04
CA LEU A 92 7.08 0.39 1.84
C LEU A 92 8.06 0.77 2.95
N ASP A 93 8.43 2.05 2.98
CA ASP A 93 9.17 2.60 4.09
C ASP A 93 8.22 3.20 5.13
N MET A 94 8.03 2.47 6.23
CA MET A 94 7.17 2.90 7.33
C MET A 94 7.66 4.18 8.01
N GLN A 95 8.96 4.49 7.97
CA GLN A 95 9.48 5.75 8.53
C GLN A 95 9.01 6.94 7.70
N GLN A 96 9.19 6.87 6.38
CA GLN A 96 8.74 7.90 5.45
C GLN A 96 7.22 8.12 5.53
N VAL A 97 6.45 7.05 5.66
CA VAL A 97 4.99 7.14 5.85
C VAL A 97 4.62 7.85 7.15
N TYR A 98 5.31 7.53 8.25
CA TYR A 98 5.08 8.18 9.55
C TYR A 98 5.36 9.68 9.49
N ASP A 99 6.44 10.08 8.81
CA ASP A 99 6.80 11.48 8.61
C ASP A 99 5.74 12.25 7.79
N ILE A 100 5.22 11.62 6.72
CA ILE A 100 4.11 12.17 5.92
C ILE A 100 2.85 12.31 6.77
N TYR A 101 2.51 11.30 7.59
CA TYR A 101 1.35 11.35 8.48
C TYR A 101 1.44 12.52 9.47
N LEU A 102 2.59 12.69 10.15
CA LEU A 102 2.80 13.77 11.11
C LEU A 102 2.75 15.17 10.47
N SER A 103 3.22 15.32 9.23
CA SER A 103 3.18 16.59 8.52
C SER A 103 1.77 16.97 8.04
N THR A 104 0.95 15.98 7.67
CA THR A 104 -0.43 16.18 7.19
C THR A 104 -1.43 16.34 8.33
N ALA A 105 -1.19 15.70 9.47
CA ALA A 105 -2.05 15.75 10.67
C ALA A 105 -1.93 17.06 11.48
N LYS A 106 -0.97 17.95 11.18
CA LYS A 106 -0.91 19.30 11.75
C LYS A 106 -1.65 20.27 10.83
N PRO A 107 -2.92 20.63 11.10
CA PRO A 107 -3.55 21.73 10.39
C PRO A 107 -2.72 22.99 10.64
N ARG A 108 -2.19 23.58 9.56
CA ARG A 108 -1.64 24.94 9.62
C ARG A 108 -2.78 25.83 10.11
N ARG A 109 -2.72 26.29 11.36
CA ARG A 109 -3.58 27.39 11.84
C ARG A 109 -3.26 28.58 10.94
N VAL A 110 -4.07 28.78 9.90
CA VAL A 110 -4.08 30.00 9.12
C VAL A 110 -4.46 31.09 10.13
N LYS A 111 -3.47 31.89 10.53
CA LYS A 111 -3.73 33.07 11.35
C LYS A 111 -4.49 34.03 10.45
N ASP A 112 -5.73 34.29 10.83
CA ASP A 112 -6.61 35.27 10.20
C ASP A 112 -5.88 36.63 10.16
N VAL A 113 -5.55 37.10 8.96
CA VAL A 113 -4.88 38.39 8.78
C VAL A 113 -5.97 39.44 8.68
N LYS A 114 -6.22 40.14 9.79
CA LYS A 114 -7.04 41.36 9.80
C LYS A 114 -6.31 42.44 9.00
N TYR A 115 -6.96 42.94 7.95
CA TYR A 115 -6.60 44.19 7.29
C TYR A 115 -7.13 45.36 8.14
N TYR A 116 -6.26 46.33 8.41
CA TYR A 116 -6.61 47.65 8.94
C TYR A 116 -6.76 48.63 7.79
#